data_AF-A0A3L7N3H5-F1
#
_entry.id   AF-A0A3L7N3H5-F1
#
_cell.length_a   1.000
_cell.length_b   1.000
_cell.length_c   1.000
_cell.angle_alpha   90.00
_cell.angle_beta   90.00
_cell.angle_gamma   90.00
#
_symmetry.space_group_name_H-M   'P 1'
#
loop_
_entity.id
_entity.type
_entity.pdbx_description
1 polymer ?
#
loop_
_entity_poly.entity_id
_entity_poly.type
_entity_poly.pdbx_seq_one_letter_code
_entity_poly.pdbx_strand_id
1 'polypeptide(L)'
;MGSDIVIAYGEVVEKLTKLYERIPFTHLFAHEEIGNDITFKRDRAVAKWCLDKGITYREFPQSSVKRGGVNRDKLQQLWRSRIADIQPLQIPRISQPEELRAIAAKTAFPKLPQFTTKHLWQPVSEADAKATLNDFLTVRSRWYRGGISSPNTAFTAGSRLSVHLAWGTITARQIWHAVRSRLADLDPNDPLSSRWKQSLNAFLSRLHWRDHFTQRLESEPDLEFRSLHPCYRDTPYENDERLHKAWRDGITGYPLVDAVMRCLAATGFVNFRMRAMVVSFACHVLHLDWRLIHPHLARVFRDYDPGIHLNQLQMQAGVVGWNAIRVYNPAKQLADWDTDCKFVKRWLPELKEQTAEQILNDELLPGYPPRVVPFAERAKKMTDQLYGIRKTTEAKMATKAVYLTHGSRKKTTSKRPKRIKRPAPPPSPTLFDNLDDNPDLS
;
A
#
# COMPACT_ATOMS: atom_id res chain seq x y z
N MET A 1 22.15 20.45 -6.50
CA MET A 1 23.02 19.66 -5.61
C MET A 1 24.42 19.39 -6.20
N GLY A 2 24.78 19.99 -7.34
CA GLY A 2 26.15 19.94 -7.92
C GLY A 2 26.40 18.85 -8.97
N SER A 3 25.41 17.98 -9.20
CA SER A 3 25.46 16.84 -10.13
C SER A 3 24.16 16.72 -10.92
N ASP A 4 24.25 16.10 -12.09
CA ASP A 4 23.17 15.74 -13.00
C ASP A 4 22.84 14.23 -12.91
N ILE A 5 21.64 13.86 -13.35
CA ILE A 5 21.17 12.47 -13.40
C ILE A 5 21.46 11.90 -14.78
N VAL A 6 22.21 10.80 -14.84
CA VAL A 6 22.40 10.02 -16.07
C VAL A 6 21.26 9.01 -16.18
N ILE A 7 20.59 8.97 -17.33
CA ILE A 7 19.47 8.07 -17.57
C ILE A 7 19.84 7.02 -18.63
N ALA A 8 19.61 5.74 -18.32
CA ALA A 8 19.82 4.64 -19.25
C ALA A 8 18.57 3.76 -19.34
N TYR A 9 18.29 3.24 -20.55
CA TYR A 9 17.17 2.34 -20.82
C TYR A 9 17.66 1.00 -21.37
N GLY A 10 17.32 -0.09 -20.69
CA GLY A 10 17.66 -1.48 -21.04
C GLY A 10 18.11 -2.29 -19.82
N GLU A 11 18.73 -3.44 -20.05
CA GLU A 11 19.21 -4.33 -18.99
C GLU A 11 20.35 -3.71 -18.18
N VAL A 12 20.23 -3.72 -16.84
CA VAL A 12 21.12 -2.94 -15.96
C VAL A 12 22.59 -3.33 -16.11
N VAL A 13 22.90 -4.62 -16.21
CA VAL A 13 24.29 -5.11 -16.32
C VAL A 13 24.90 -4.69 -17.65
N GLU A 14 24.13 -4.70 -18.74
CA GLU A 14 24.56 -4.22 -20.05
C GLU A 14 24.91 -2.72 -19.99
N LYS A 15 24.05 -1.91 -19.36
CA LYS A 15 24.28 -0.45 -19.26
C LYS A 15 25.42 -0.10 -18.33
N LEU A 16 25.55 -0.81 -17.20
CA LEU A 16 26.70 -0.64 -16.29
C LEU A 16 28.01 -1.04 -16.98
N THR A 17 28.01 -2.10 -17.81
CA THR A 17 29.19 -2.49 -18.60
C THR A 17 29.60 -1.37 -19.56
N LYS A 18 28.67 -0.85 -20.36
CA LYS A 18 28.94 0.27 -21.28
C LYS A 18 29.42 1.54 -20.56
N LEU A 19 28.86 1.83 -19.39
CA LEU A 19 29.30 2.96 -18.58
C LEU A 19 30.72 2.75 -18.05
N TYR A 20 31.01 1.56 -17.53
CA TYR A 20 32.33 1.20 -16.99
C TYR A 20 33.42 1.19 -18.06
N GLU A 21 33.13 0.69 -19.26
CA GLU A 21 34.08 0.71 -20.40
C GLU A 21 34.46 2.12 -20.81
N ARG A 22 33.53 3.06 -20.69
CA ARG A 22 33.76 4.47 -21.01
C ARG A 22 34.43 5.23 -19.87
N ILE A 23 33.94 5.03 -18.65
CA ILE A 23 34.43 5.70 -17.44
C ILE A 23 34.60 4.63 -16.36
N PRO A 24 35.79 4.02 -16.25
CA PRO A 24 36.04 3.02 -15.22
C PRO A 24 35.84 3.59 -13.82
N PHE A 25 35.22 2.80 -12.94
CA PHE A 25 34.99 3.18 -11.54
C PHE A 25 35.24 2.00 -10.60
N THR A 26 35.66 2.30 -9.37
CA THR A 26 36.06 1.28 -8.40
C THR A 26 34.95 0.91 -7.41
N HIS A 27 33.87 1.70 -7.36
CA HIS A 27 32.80 1.55 -6.38
C HIS A 27 31.42 1.70 -7.01
N LEU A 28 30.47 0.88 -6.57
CA LEU A 28 29.05 1.04 -6.85
C LEU A 28 28.29 1.07 -5.53
N PHE A 29 27.51 2.14 -5.33
CA PHE A 29 26.67 2.31 -4.14
C PHE A 29 25.20 2.21 -4.52
N ALA A 30 24.44 1.47 -3.72
CA ALA A 30 23.00 1.33 -3.90
C ALA A 30 22.28 1.31 -2.55
N HIS A 31 20.96 1.36 -2.60
CA HIS A 31 20.14 1.07 -1.43
C HIS A 31 19.69 -0.39 -1.46
N GLU A 32 19.58 -1.00 -0.28
CA GLU A 32 18.94 -2.30 -0.17
C GLU A 32 17.48 -2.17 -0.61
N GLU A 33 17.13 -2.79 -1.74
CA GLU A 33 15.74 -2.96 -2.17
C GLU A 33 15.18 -4.27 -1.59
N ILE A 34 13.92 -4.24 -1.15
CA ILE A 34 13.16 -5.43 -0.76
C ILE A 34 11.91 -5.42 -1.63
N GLY A 35 12.09 -5.94 -2.84
CA GLY A 35 11.11 -5.88 -3.91
C GLY A 35 10.56 -7.26 -4.27
N ASN A 36 10.11 -7.37 -5.51
CA ASN A 36 9.71 -8.64 -6.11
C ASN A 36 10.94 -9.46 -6.52
N ASP A 37 10.75 -10.73 -6.82
CA ASP A 37 11.79 -11.64 -7.29
C ASP A 37 12.56 -11.09 -8.49
N ILE A 38 11.90 -10.37 -9.41
CA ILE A 38 12.56 -9.76 -10.57
C ILE A 38 13.60 -8.69 -10.15
N THR A 39 13.31 -7.86 -9.15
CA THR A 39 14.26 -6.83 -8.70
C THR A 39 15.35 -7.43 -7.82
N PHE A 40 15.03 -8.49 -7.06
CA PHE A 40 16.06 -9.26 -6.35
C PHE A 40 17.03 -9.99 -7.30
N LYS A 41 16.53 -10.59 -8.39
CA LYS A 41 17.36 -11.18 -9.45
C LYS A 41 18.27 -10.16 -10.10
N ARG A 42 17.75 -8.96 -10.38
CA ARG A 42 18.53 -7.82 -10.89
C ARG A 42 19.69 -7.48 -9.94
N ASP A 43 19.41 -7.33 -8.64
CA ASP A 43 20.43 -6.95 -7.65
C ASP A 43 21.53 -8.02 -7.53
N ARG A 44 21.16 -9.31 -7.55
CA ARG A 44 22.16 -10.41 -7.60
C ARG A 44 23.01 -10.36 -8.87
N ALA A 45 22.41 -10.06 -10.02
CA ALA A 45 23.14 -9.95 -11.28
C ALA A 45 24.14 -8.78 -11.25
N VAL A 46 23.74 -7.63 -10.69
CA VAL A 46 24.63 -6.48 -10.47
C VAL A 46 25.75 -6.82 -9.49
N ALA A 47 25.44 -7.46 -8.37
CA ALA A 47 26.44 -7.87 -7.38
C ALA A 47 27.47 -8.83 -7.98
N LYS A 48 27.03 -9.81 -8.78
CA LYS A 48 27.91 -10.71 -9.53
C LYS A 48 28.78 -9.94 -10.52
N TRP A 49 28.19 -9.03 -11.31
CA TRP A 49 28.94 -8.22 -12.27
C TRP A 49 30.01 -7.36 -11.59
N CYS A 50 29.70 -6.74 -10.45
CA CYS A 50 30.66 -5.99 -9.66
C CYS A 50 31.82 -6.88 -9.19
N LEU A 51 31.53 -8.09 -8.69
CA LEU A 51 32.55 -9.06 -8.28
C LEU A 51 33.47 -9.43 -9.45
N ASP A 52 32.90 -9.75 -10.62
CA ASP A 52 33.65 -10.14 -11.82
C ASP A 52 34.54 -9.01 -12.35
N LYS A 53 34.15 -7.73 -12.14
CA LYS A 53 34.91 -6.53 -12.54
C LYS A 53 35.84 -5.98 -11.45
N GLY A 54 35.89 -6.60 -10.26
CA GLY A 54 36.68 -6.08 -9.14
C GLY A 54 36.17 -4.74 -8.57
N ILE A 55 34.87 -4.46 -8.70
CA ILE A 55 34.21 -3.25 -8.21
C ILE A 55 33.66 -3.49 -6.81
N THR A 56 33.98 -2.60 -5.87
CA THR A 56 33.43 -2.64 -4.52
C THR A 56 31.95 -2.26 -4.56
N TYR A 57 31.07 -3.25 -4.38
CA TYR A 57 29.62 -3.03 -4.28
C TYR A 57 29.18 -2.88 -2.83
N ARG A 58 28.48 -1.78 -2.52
CA ARG A 58 27.96 -1.52 -1.17
C ARG A 58 26.51 -1.05 -1.20
N GLU A 59 25.67 -1.78 -0.48
CA GLU A 59 24.27 -1.44 -0.28
C GLU A 59 24.04 -0.80 1.10
N PHE A 60 23.04 0.09 1.18
CA PHE A 60 22.65 0.75 2.41
C PHE A 60 21.17 0.51 2.76
N PRO A 61 20.84 0.10 4.00
CA PRO A 61 19.47 -0.12 4.42
C PRO A 61 18.68 1.20 4.47
N GLN A 62 17.49 1.22 3.87
CA GLN A 62 16.56 2.36 3.93
C GLN A 62 15.46 2.21 4.98
N SER A 63 15.27 1.00 5.51
CA SER A 63 14.22 0.66 6.47
C SER A 63 14.80 -0.02 7.70
N SER A 64 13.94 -0.37 8.67
CA SER A 64 14.39 -1.23 9.77
C SER A 64 14.59 -2.68 9.38
N VAL A 65 14.29 -3.09 8.14
CA VAL A 65 14.37 -4.48 7.72
C VAL A 65 15.81 -4.93 7.66
N LYS A 66 16.12 -6.11 8.20
CA LYS A 66 17.43 -6.74 8.12
C LYS A 66 17.40 -7.91 7.13
N ARG A 67 18.34 -7.89 6.18
CA ARG A 67 18.65 -9.01 5.29
C ARG A 67 19.37 -10.12 6.06
N GLY A 68 18.83 -11.34 5.99
CA GLY A 68 19.39 -12.54 6.64
C GLY A 68 19.53 -12.48 8.18
N GLY A 69 19.57 -13.65 8.82
CA GLY A 69 19.91 -13.76 10.26
C GLY A 69 19.10 -12.85 11.19
N VAL A 70 17.82 -12.65 10.88
CA VAL A 70 16.94 -11.75 11.63
C VAL A 70 16.35 -12.47 12.84
N ASN A 71 16.53 -11.89 14.03
CA ASN A 71 15.79 -12.30 15.21
C ASN A 71 14.50 -11.47 15.29
N ARG A 72 13.36 -12.14 15.08
CA ARG A 72 12.06 -11.46 15.03
C ARG A 72 11.58 -10.89 16.36
N ASP A 73 12.09 -11.40 17.48
CA ASP A 73 11.80 -10.85 18.81
C ASP A 73 12.53 -9.52 19.04
N LYS A 74 13.57 -9.23 18.25
CA LYS A 74 14.36 -7.99 18.29
C LYS A 74 13.97 -6.96 17.22
N LEU A 75 12.90 -7.17 16.45
CA LEU A 75 12.50 -6.21 15.40
C LEU A 75 12.21 -4.81 15.93
N GLN A 76 11.63 -4.69 17.13
CA GLN A 76 11.39 -3.38 17.73
C GLN A 76 12.71 -2.67 18.07
N GLN A 77 13.70 -3.40 18.59
CA GLN A 77 15.03 -2.86 18.88
C GLN A 77 15.72 -2.41 17.58
N LEU A 78 15.65 -3.24 16.54
CA LEU A 78 16.20 -2.94 15.22
C LEU A 78 15.53 -1.70 14.59
N TRP A 79 14.21 -1.57 14.75
CA TRP A 79 13.47 -0.40 14.31
C TRP A 79 13.96 0.86 15.00
N ARG A 80 14.14 0.82 16.32
CA ARG A 80 14.70 1.96 17.07
C ARG A 80 16.10 2.30 16.58
N SER A 81 16.99 1.31 16.51
CA SER A 81 18.39 1.53 16.14
C SER A 81 18.59 2.00 14.71
N ARG A 82 17.65 1.76 13.77
CA ARG A 82 17.77 2.18 12.37
C ARG A 82 16.94 3.41 12.01
N ILE A 83 15.84 3.65 12.74
CA ILE A 83 14.89 4.72 12.43
C ILE A 83 14.83 5.75 13.55
N ALA A 84 14.56 5.34 14.79
CA ALA A 84 14.30 6.27 15.88
C ALA A 84 15.55 6.98 16.39
N ASP A 85 16.64 6.22 16.54
CA ASP A 85 17.83 6.66 17.27
C ASP A 85 18.89 7.28 16.32
N ILE A 86 18.67 7.21 15.01
CA ILE A 86 19.57 7.82 14.00
C ILE A 86 18.88 9.04 13.42
N GLN A 87 19.61 10.16 13.33
CA GLN A 87 19.12 11.38 12.67
C GLN A 87 19.09 11.23 11.14
N PRO A 88 18.16 11.92 10.44
CA PRO A 88 18.22 12.04 8.99
C PRO A 88 19.57 12.63 8.56
N LEU A 89 20.17 12.07 7.51
CA LEU A 89 21.43 12.57 6.98
C LEU A 89 21.22 13.92 6.30
N GLN A 90 22.22 14.80 6.40
CA GLN A 90 22.28 16.01 5.60
C GLN A 90 22.68 15.65 4.18
N ILE A 91 22.07 16.33 3.19
CA ILE A 91 22.34 16.06 1.79
C ILE A 91 23.69 16.70 1.41
N PRO A 92 24.70 15.92 1.00
CA PRO A 92 26.00 16.47 0.64
C PRO A 92 25.92 17.19 -0.72
N ARG A 93 26.80 18.17 -0.93
CA ARG A 93 27.12 18.61 -2.29
C ARG A 93 28.01 17.56 -2.94
N ILE A 94 27.71 17.19 -4.16
CA ILE A 94 28.46 16.18 -4.91
C ILE A 94 29.12 16.88 -6.10
N SER A 95 30.39 16.53 -6.38
CA SER A 95 31.06 16.87 -7.63
C SER A 95 30.89 15.73 -8.64
N GLN A 96 30.69 16.10 -9.90
CA GLN A 96 30.53 15.14 -10.98
C GLN A 96 31.61 15.40 -12.05
N PRO A 97 32.29 14.36 -12.56
CA PRO A 97 33.19 14.47 -13.71
C PRO A 97 32.51 15.12 -14.91
N GLU A 98 33.25 15.96 -15.65
CA GLU A 98 32.71 16.68 -16.81
C GLU A 98 32.22 15.74 -17.91
N GLU A 99 32.90 14.59 -18.09
CA GLU A 99 32.44 13.58 -19.03
C GLU A 99 31.07 12.98 -18.65
N LEU A 100 30.81 12.76 -17.35
CA LEU A 100 29.51 12.29 -16.88
C LEU A 100 28.42 13.34 -17.07
N ARG A 101 28.74 14.64 -16.91
CA ARG A 101 27.80 15.73 -17.25
C ARG A 101 27.47 15.75 -18.74
N ALA A 102 28.48 15.60 -19.59
CA ALA A 102 28.29 15.53 -21.04
C ALA A 102 27.44 14.32 -21.46
N ILE A 103 27.52 13.19 -20.74
CA ILE A 103 26.62 12.05 -20.91
C ILE A 103 25.22 12.39 -20.42
N ALA A 104 25.08 12.91 -19.20
CA ALA A 104 23.79 13.23 -18.59
C ALA A 104 22.95 14.17 -19.49
N ALA A 105 23.58 15.21 -20.05
CA ALA A 105 22.97 16.17 -20.97
C ALA A 105 22.40 15.53 -22.26
N LYS A 106 22.85 14.32 -22.63
CA LYS A 106 22.40 13.58 -23.81
C LYS A 106 21.44 12.44 -23.46
N THR A 107 21.15 12.23 -22.18
CA THR A 107 20.23 11.20 -21.72
C THR A 107 18.89 11.78 -21.32
N ALA A 108 17.83 11.04 -21.58
CA ALA A 108 16.47 11.41 -21.19
C ALA A 108 15.69 10.16 -20.78
N PHE A 109 14.62 10.35 -20.01
CA PHE A 109 13.69 9.26 -19.74
C PHE A 109 13.11 8.74 -21.05
N PRO A 110 13.07 7.40 -21.25
CA PRO A 110 12.51 6.83 -22.47
C PRO A 110 11.02 7.18 -22.57
N LYS A 111 10.58 7.59 -23.75
CA LYS A 111 9.16 7.81 -24.05
C LYS A 111 8.54 6.47 -24.41
N LEU A 112 8.01 5.77 -23.42
CA LEU A 112 7.37 4.48 -23.62
C LEU A 112 5.85 4.64 -23.72
N PRO A 113 5.15 3.97 -24.66
CA PRO A 113 3.70 4.10 -24.81
C PRO A 113 2.89 3.80 -23.55
N GLN A 114 3.40 2.93 -22.68
CA GLN A 114 2.78 2.58 -21.40
C GLN A 114 2.91 3.67 -20.31
N PHE A 115 3.76 4.68 -20.52
CA PHE A 115 3.87 5.80 -19.59
C PHE A 115 2.71 6.76 -19.82
N THR A 116 1.74 6.70 -18.91
CA THR A 116 0.61 7.62 -18.88
C THR A 116 0.77 8.59 -17.71
N THR A 117 0.15 9.75 -17.84
CA THR A 117 -0.12 10.64 -16.71
C THR A 117 -1.63 10.72 -16.51
N LYS A 118 -2.08 10.90 -15.27
CA LYS A 118 -3.48 11.19 -14.97
C LYS A 118 -3.55 12.40 -14.06
N HIS A 119 -4.48 13.30 -14.34
CA HIS A 119 -4.66 14.54 -13.58
C HIS A 119 -4.99 14.30 -12.10
N LEU A 120 -5.65 13.19 -11.77
CA LEU A 120 -6.00 12.83 -10.38
C LEU A 120 -4.87 12.16 -9.59
N TRP A 121 -3.71 11.95 -10.19
CA TRP A 121 -2.59 11.36 -9.48
C TRP A 121 -1.93 12.38 -8.57
N GLN A 122 -1.64 11.95 -7.35
CA GLN A 122 -0.83 12.73 -6.43
C GLN A 122 0.57 12.92 -7.05
N PRO A 123 1.10 14.16 -7.08
CA PRO A 123 2.47 14.43 -7.52
C PRO A 123 3.48 13.82 -6.54
N VAL A 124 4.61 13.37 -7.07
CA VAL A 124 5.62 12.61 -6.33
C VAL A 124 7.00 13.20 -6.59
N SER A 125 7.44 14.04 -5.67
CA SER A 125 8.80 14.56 -5.57
C SER A 125 9.20 14.68 -4.10
N GLU A 126 10.46 14.95 -3.79
CA GLU A 126 10.88 15.27 -2.42
C GLU A 126 10.19 16.53 -1.87
N ALA A 127 9.94 17.52 -2.73
CA ALA A 127 9.24 18.74 -2.35
C ALA A 127 7.78 18.46 -2.00
N ASP A 128 7.07 17.70 -2.84
CA ASP A 128 5.68 17.27 -2.59
C ASP A 128 5.58 16.39 -1.35
N ALA A 129 6.57 15.54 -1.08
CA ALA A 129 6.60 14.71 0.11
C ALA A 129 6.70 15.55 1.39
N LYS A 130 7.57 16.58 1.38
CA LYS A 130 7.71 17.55 2.48
C LYS A 130 6.42 18.34 2.69
N ALA A 131 5.82 18.85 1.62
CA ALA A 131 4.54 19.57 1.68
C ALA A 131 3.42 18.68 2.23
N THR A 132 3.30 17.45 1.73
CA THR A 132 2.32 16.45 2.16
C THR A 132 2.50 16.09 3.64
N LEU A 133 3.74 15.91 4.09
CA LEU A 133 4.04 15.65 5.50
C LEU A 133 3.67 16.85 6.37
N ASN A 134 4.05 18.07 5.97
CA ASN A 134 3.74 19.28 6.72
C ASN A 134 2.22 19.45 6.89
N ASP A 135 1.46 19.41 5.80
CA ASP A 135 0.00 19.47 5.81
C ASP A 135 -0.63 18.35 6.65
N PHE A 136 -0.04 17.15 6.67
CA PHE A 136 -0.49 16.10 7.58
C PHE A 136 -0.25 16.46 9.05
N LEU A 137 0.93 16.95 9.40
CA LEU A 137 1.33 17.26 10.78
C LEU A 137 0.58 18.48 11.36
N THR A 138 0.19 19.43 10.51
CA THR A 138 -0.40 20.71 10.93
C THR A 138 -1.91 20.77 10.73
N VAL A 139 -2.47 20.01 9.77
CA VAL A 139 -3.91 20.07 9.42
C VAL A 139 -4.57 18.69 9.53
N ARG A 140 -4.19 17.74 8.67
CA ARG A 140 -4.99 16.51 8.46
C ARG A 140 -4.94 15.51 9.61
N SER A 141 -3.82 15.42 10.33
CA SER A 141 -3.67 14.42 11.39
C SER A 141 -4.66 14.63 12.55
N ARG A 142 -5.26 15.82 12.70
CA ARG A 142 -6.41 16.04 13.59
C ARG A 142 -7.50 14.99 13.37
N TRP A 143 -7.81 14.66 12.12
CA TRP A 143 -8.91 13.77 11.76
C TRP A 143 -8.48 12.33 11.45
N TYR A 144 -7.17 12.06 11.40
CA TYR A 144 -6.62 10.74 11.09
C TYR A 144 -7.27 9.62 11.92
N ARG A 145 -7.27 9.75 13.26
CA ARG A 145 -8.05 8.84 14.10
C ARG A 145 -9.54 9.12 13.93
N GLY A 146 -10.23 8.21 13.24
CA GLY A 146 -11.66 8.28 12.96
C GLY A 146 -11.96 8.48 11.48
N GLY A 147 -11.18 9.31 10.77
CA GLY A 147 -11.41 9.64 9.36
C GLY A 147 -10.85 8.63 8.35
N ILE A 148 -9.80 7.86 8.68
CA ILE A 148 -9.17 6.95 7.70
C ILE A 148 -10.02 5.73 7.27
N SER A 149 -11.19 5.54 7.87
CA SER A 149 -12.04 4.38 7.60
C SER A 149 -13.02 4.60 6.45
N SER A 150 -13.51 5.82 6.27
CA SER A 150 -14.43 6.16 5.18
C SER A 150 -13.65 6.44 3.89
N PRO A 151 -14.15 5.98 2.74
CA PRO A 151 -13.51 6.26 1.45
C PRO A 151 -13.58 7.74 1.09
N ASN A 152 -14.55 8.50 1.62
CA ASN A 152 -14.63 9.95 1.44
C ASN A 152 -13.54 10.67 2.25
N THR A 153 -13.55 10.48 3.57
CA THR A 153 -12.69 11.27 4.47
C THR A 153 -11.24 10.80 4.49
N ALA A 154 -10.92 9.59 4.00
CA ALA A 154 -9.54 9.13 3.99
C ALA A 154 -8.60 9.92 3.07
N PHE A 155 -9.12 10.61 2.05
CA PHE A 155 -8.32 11.51 1.21
C PHE A 155 -7.81 12.72 2.00
N THR A 156 -8.65 13.26 2.89
CA THR A 156 -8.37 14.47 3.68
C THR A 156 -7.94 14.20 5.12
N ALA A 157 -8.16 12.99 5.65
CA ALA A 157 -7.75 12.58 6.99
C ALA A 157 -6.53 11.65 6.99
N GLY A 158 -6.30 10.89 5.91
CA GLY A 158 -5.12 10.05 5.75
C GLY A 158 -3.85 10.88 5.62
N SER A 159 -2.68 10.26 5.83
CA SER A 159 -1.40 10.98 5.66
C SER A 159 -1.00 11.21 4.21
N ARG A 160 -1.51 10.40 3.28
CA ARG A 160 -1.14 10.45 1.85
C ARG A 160 0.36 10.29 1.56
N LEU A 161 1.12 9.79 2.55
CA LEU A 161 2.57 9.58 2.44
C LEU A 161 2.95 8.20 1.87
N SER A 162 1.99 7.31 1.62
CA SER A 162 2.29 5.94 1.15
C SER A 162 2.99 5.93 -0.21
N VAL A 163 2.55 6.78 -1.15
CA VAL A 163 3.20 6.93 -2.45
C VAL A 163 4.63 7.46 -2.30
N HIS A 164 4.83 8.46 -1.45
CA HIS A 164 6.16 9.04 -1.23
C HIS A 164 7.14 8.05 -0.59
N LEU A 165 6.64 7.21 0.32
CA LEU A 165 7.40 6.12 0.94
C LEU A 165 7.74 5.00 -0.07
N ALA A 166 6.83 4.65 -0.97
CA ALA A 166 7.06 3.63 -1.99
C ALA A 166 8.13 4.07 -3.01
N TRP A 167 8.11 5.35 -3.40
CA TRP A 167 9.06 5.93 -4.34
C TRP A 167 10.33 6.51 -3.69
N GLY A 168 10.48 6.41 -2.37
CA GLY A 168 11.68 6.88 -1.67
C GLY A 168 11.87 8.40 -1.58
N THR A 169 10.90 9.21 -2.04
CA THR A 169 10.95 10.68 -1.94
C THR A 169 10.90 11.23 -0.51
N ILE A 170 10.60 10.37 0.47
CA ILE A 170 10.79 10.65 1.89
C ILE A 170 11.08 9.36 2.64
N THR A 171 11.95 9.44 3.64
CA THR A 171 12.31 8.29 4.48
C THR A 171 11.41 8.15 5.70
N ALA A 172 11.24 6.92 6.18
CA ALA A 172 10.58 6.65 7.46
C ALA A 172 11.27 7.37 8.64
N ARG A 173 12.59 7.57 8.55
CA ARG A 173 13.38 8.32 9.54
C ARG A 173 12.99 9.80 9.58
N GLN A 174 12.92 10.46 8.42
CA GLN A 174 12.46 11.87 8.35
C GLN A 174 11.04 12.01 8.91
N ILE A 175 10.12 11.12 8.53
CA ILE A 175 8.75 11.12 9.05
C ILE A 175 8.73 10.94 10.57
N TRP A 176 9.47 9.97 11.11
CA TRP A 176 9.53 9.72 12.54
C TRP A 176 9.97 10.96 13.30
N HIS A 177 11.11 11.56 12.93
CA HIS A 177 11.64 12.73 13.62
C HIS A 177 10.73 13.95 13.49
N ALA A 178 10.13 14.19 12.34
CA ALA A 178 9.15 15.27 12.16
C ALA A 178 7.89 15.08 13.03
N VAL A 179 7.38 13.85 13.13
CA VAL A 179 6.24 13.55 14.03
C VAL A 179 6.64 13.72 15.50
N ARG A 180 7.86 13.31 15.87
CA ARG A 180 8.37 13.47 17.25
C ARG A 180 8.55 14.92 17.63
N SER A 181 9.09 15.76 16.74
CA SER A 181 9.13 17.22 16.91
C SER A 181 7.73 17.77 17.10
N ARG A 182 6.82 17.46 16.16
CA ARG A 182 5.43 17.95 16.25
C ARG A 182 4.76 17.57 17.56
N LEU A 183 4.96 16.34 18.06
CA LEU A 183 4.42 15.88 19.34
C LEU A 183 4.96 16.66 20.54
N ALA A 184 6.23 17.09 20.51
CA ALA A 184 6.84 17.92 21.54
C ALA A 184 6.31 19.37 21.48
N ASP A 185 6.03 19.87 20.27
CA ASP A 185 5.53 21.22 20.01
C ASP A 185 4.01 21.39 20.22
N LEU A 186 3.31 20.33 20.64
CA LEU A 186 1.88 20.43 20.93
C LEU A 186 1.65 21.18 22.24
N ASP A 187 0.94 22.30 22.16
CA ASP A 187 0.47 23.04 23.33
C ASP A 187 -0.35 22.10 24.24
N PRO A 188 0.04 21.92 25.52
CA PRO A 188 -0.74 21.12 26.47
C PRO A 188 -2.12 21.74 26.78
N ASN A 189 -2.29 23.05 26.59
CA ASN A 189 -3.53 23.78 26.88
C ASN A 189 -4.52 23.77 25.71
N ASP A 190 -4.11 23.42 24.49
CA ASP A 190 -5.02 23.23 23.36
C ASP A 190 -5.99 22.05 23.66
N PRO A 191 -7.31 22.27 23.67
CA PRO A 191 -8.31 21.21 23.86
C PRO A 191 -8.17 20.04 22.87
N LEU A 192 -7.57 20.29 21.70
CA LEU A 192 -7.34 19.29 20.66
C LEU A 192 -6.00 18.55 20.81
N SER A 193 -5.11 18.98 21.70
CA SER A 193 -3.76 18.40 21.90
C SER A 193 -3.81 16.89 22.11
N SER A 194 -4.74 16.40 22.95
CA SER A 194 -4.93 14.96 23.17
C SER A 194 -5.32 14.21 21.88
N ARG A 195 -6.14 14.82 21.03
CA ARG A 195 -6.55 14.22 19.76
C ARG A 195 -5.38 14.15 18.77
N TRP A 196 -4.61 15.23 18.63
CA TRP A 196 -3.38 15.24 17.84
C TRP A 196 -2.41 14.14 18.30
N LYS A 197 -2.12 14.07 19.60
CA LYS A 197 -1.25 13.03 20.21
C LYS A 197 -1.72 11.63 19.85
N GLN A 198 -3.01 11.34 19.96
CA GLN A 198 -3.56 10.03 19.63
C GLN A 198 -3.45 9.69 18.14
N SER A 199 -3.75 10.65 17.26
CA SER A 199 -3.64 10.47 15.82
C SER A 199 -2.21 10.27 15.34
N LEU A 200 -1.27 11.10 15.80
CA LEU A 200 0.15 11.01 15.44
C LEU A 200 0.76 9.69 15.94
N ASN A 201 0.47 9.26 17.17
CA ASN A 201 0.91 7.95 17.67
C ASN A 201 0.28 6.78 16.88
N ALA A 202 -0.98 6.90 16.49
CA ALA A 202 -1.63 5.90 15.63
C ALA A 202 -0.97 5.82 14.24
N PHE A 203 -0.53 6.95 13.69
CA PHE A 203 0.22 7.02 12.44
C PHE A 203 1.62 6.40 12.59
N LEU A 204 2.38 6.73 13.63
CA LEU A 204 3.68 6.11 13.92
C LEU A 204 3.58 4.59 14.04
N SER A 205 2.52 4.07 14.66
CA SER A 205 2.27 2.63 14.70
C SER A 205 2.13 2.01 13.31
N ARG A 206 1.60 2.73 12.30
CA ARG A 206 1.51 2.22 10.92
C ARG A 206 2.86 2.19 10.23
N LEU A 207 3.75 3.13 10.54
CA LEU A 207 5.12 3.13 10.04
C LEU A 207 5.89 1.89 10.51
N HIS A 208 5.70 1.48 11.77
CA HIS A 208 6.24 0.20 12.26
C HIS A 208 5.63 -1.02 11.54
N TRP A 209 4.32 -1.00 11.26
CA TRP A 209 3.67 -2.11 10.57
C TRP A 209 4.18 -2.29 9.14
N ARG A 210 4.53 -1.19 8.44
CA ARG A 210 5.19 -1.27 7.13
C ARG A 210 6.43 -2.16 7.21
N ASP A 211 7.40 -1.78 8.04
CA ASP A 211 8.67 -2.52 8.11
C ASP A 211 8.49 -3.94 8.67
N HIS A 212 7.48 -4.17 9.54
CA HIS A 212 7.14 -5.52 9.98
C HIS A 212 6.67 -6.43 8.84
N PHE A 213 5.86 -5.91 7.91
CA PHE A 213 5.40 -6.67 6.74
C PHE A 213 6.53 -6.83 5.71
N THR A 214 7.28 -5.77 5.43
CA THR A 214 8.45 -5.83 4.54
C THR A 214 9.50 -6.82 5.06
N GLN A 215 9.76 -6.87 6.37
CA GLN A 215 10.62 -7.89 6.96
C GLN A 215 10.10 -9.32 6.76
N ARG A 216 8.78 -9.51 6.69
CA ARG A 216 8.22 -10.85 6.40
C ARG A 216 8.52 -11.26 4.97
N LEU A 217 8.35 -10.37 4.00
CA LEU A 217 8.71 -10.65 2.61
C LEU A 217 10.21 -10.95 2.49
N GLU A 218 11.07 -10.17 3.15
CA GLU A 218 12.51 -10.41 3.17
C GLU A 218 12.88 -11.79 3.74
N SER A 219 12.14 -12.27 4.75
CA SER A 219 12.36 -13.62 5.31
C SER A 219 11.71 -14.74 4.50
N GLU A 220 10.67 -14.44 3.72
CA GLU A 220 9.89 -15.41 2.94
C GLU A 220 9.58 -14.85 1.54
N PRO A 221 10.57 -14.80 0.62
CA PRO A 221 10.39 -14.23 -0.72
C PRO A 221 9.30 -14.96 -1.53
N ASP A 222 9.10 -16.25 -1.26
CA ASP A 222 8.05 -17.07 -1.87
C ASP A 222 6.62 -16.56 -1.63
N LEU A 223 6.43 -15.60 -0.71
CA LEU A 223 5.16 -14.91 -0.48
C LEU A 223 4.59 -14.28 -1.77
N GLU A 224 5.45 -13.95 -2.74
CA GLU A 224 5.03 -13.48 -4.07
C GLU A 224 4.24 -14.54 -4.85
N PHE A 225 4.65 -15.81 -4.76
CA PHE A 225 4.17 -16.87 -5.66
C PHE A 225 3.19 -17.83 -4.99
N ARG A 226 3.30 -18.04 -3.68
CA ARG A 226 2.52 -19.05 -2.96
C ARG A 226 2.05 -18.55 -1.60
N SER A 227 0.97 -19.16 -1.14
CA SER A 227 0.44 -18.87 0.19
C SER A 227 1.49 -19.19 1.26
N LEU A 228 1.67 -18.27 2.18
CA LEU A 228 2.61 -18.40 3.29
C LEU A 228 2.31 -19.64 4.13
N HIS A 229 1.03 -19.94 4.33
CA HIS A 229 0.61 -21.15 5.01
C HIS A 229 0.46 -22.31 4.01
N PRO A 230 1.24 -23.39 4.13
CA PRO A 230 1.33 -24.43 3.10
C PRO A 230 0.00 -25.08 2.72
N CYS A 231 -0.89 -25.34 3.69
CA CYS A 231 -2.17 -26.01 3.42
C CYS A 231 -3.16 -25.20 2.57
N TYR A 232 -2.89 -23.91 2.30
CA TYR A 232 -3.74 -23.09 1.43
C TYR A 232 -3.19 -22.93 0.00
N ARG A 233 -2.01 -23.48 -0.32
CA ARG A 233 -1.37 -23.33 -1.64
C ARG A 233 -2.21 -23.87 -2.79
N ASP A 234 -2.95 -24.94 -2.50
CA ASP A 234 -3.81 -25.67 -3.44
C ASP A 234 -5.30 -25.42 -3.15
N THR A 235 -5.64 -24.28 -2.55
CA THR A 235 -7.04 -23.89 -2.34
C THR A 235 -7.76 -23.84 -3.70
N PRO A 236 -8.88 -24.56 -3.87
CA PRO A 236 -9.59 -24.57 -5.14
C PRO A 236 -10.33 -23.24 -5.33
N TYR A 237 -9.96 -22.53 -6.39
CA TYR A 237 -10.60 -21.30 -6.86
C TYR A 237 -11.27 -21.58 -8.22
N GLU A 238 -12.35 -20.85 -8.51
CA GLU A 238 -13.08 -21.02 -9.77
C GLU A 238 -12.39 -20.26 -10.92
N ASN A 239 -11.76 -19.11 -10.62
CA ASN A 239 -11.01 -18.31 -11.58
C ASN A 239 -11.77 -17.96 -12.87
N ASP A 240 -13.08 -17.74 -12.75
CA ASP A 240 -13.93 -17.33 -13.87
C ASP A 240 -13.43 -15.98 -14.47
N GLU A 241 -12.99 -16.04 -15.73
CA GLU A 241 -12.46 -14.90 -16.50
C GLU A 241 -13.47 -13.74 -16.59
N ARG A 242 -14.76 -14.05 -16.75
CA ARG A 242 -15.83 -13.05 -16.82
C ARG A 242 -15.99 -12.33 -15.49
N LEU A 243 -15.95 -13.06 -14.37
CA LEU A 243 -16.00 -12.45 -13.03
C LEU A 243 -14.74 -11.62 -12.74
N HIS A 244 -13.57 -12.10 -13.15
CA HIS A 244 -12.32 -11.35 -13.04
C HIS A 244 -12.36 -10.04 -13.82
N LYS A 245 -12.83 -10.06 -15.08
CA LYS A 245 -13.01 -8.86 -15.89
C LYS A 245 -14.01 -7.90 -15.26
N ALA A 246 -15.17 -8.40 -14.82
CA ALA A 246 -16.19 -7.56 -14.19
C ALA A 246 -15.67 -6.84 -12.93
N TRP A 247 -14.87 -7.53 -12.11
CA TRP A 247 -14.23 -6.95 -10.94
C TRP A 247 -13.18 -5.91 -11.30
N ARG A 248 -12.29 -6.21 -12.26
CA ARG A 248 -11.26 -5.27 -12.72
C ARG A 248 -11.85 -3.98 -13.27
N ASP A 249 -12.91 -4.09 -14.05
CA ASP A 249 -13.51 -2.97 -14.78
C ASP A 249 -14.53 -2.21 -13.91
N GLY A 250 -14.87 -2.71 -12.73
CA GLY A 250 -15.85 -2.10 -11.83
C GLY A 250 -17.27 -2.13 -12.41
N ILE A 251 -17.71 -3.33 -12.82
CA ILE A 251 -19.05 -3.62 -13.35
C ILE A 251 -19.64 -4.90 -12.73
N THR A 252 -19.36 -5.14 -11.45
CA THR A 252 -19.83 -6.31 -10.69
C THR A 252 -21.29 -6.23 -10.28
N GLY A 253 -21.90 -5.04 -10.37
CA GLY A 253 -23.25 -4.78 -9.85
C GLY A 253 -23.29 -4.58 -8.33
N TYR A 254 -22.12 -4.41 -7.69
CA TYR A 254 -21.99 -4.01 -6.29
C TYR A 254 -21.45 -2.58 -6.21
N PRO A 255 -22.30 -1.56 -5.92
CA PRO A 255 -21.93 -0.15 -6.10
C PRO A 255 -20.62 0.26 -5.44
N LEU A 256 -20.39 -0.15 -4.19
CA LEU A 256 -19.15 0.22 -3.49
C LEU A 256 -17.92 -0.53 -4.03
N VAL A 257 -18.05 -1.77 -4.51
CA VAL A 257 -16.93 -2.50 -5.14
C VAL A 257 -16.54 -1.79 -6.44
N ASP A 258 -17.53 -1.50 -7.27
CA ASP A 258 -17.34 -0.89 -8.58
C ASP A 258 -16.77 0.53 -8.46
N ALA A 259 -17.33 1.34 -7.56
CA ALA A 259 -16.82 2.68 -7.24
C ALA A 259 -15.35 2.63 -6.78
N VAL A 260 -14.97 1.66 -5.95
CA VAL A 260 -13.58 1.52 -5.49
C VAL A 260 -12.64 1.14 -6.63
N MET A 261 -13.03 0.22 -7.50
CA MET A 261 -12.20 -0.19 -8.64
C MET A 261 -12.00 0.95 -9.64
N ARG A 262 -13.06 1.72 -9.94
CA ARG A 262 -12.96 2.92 -10.79
C ARG A 262 -12.14 4.04 -10.14
N CYS A 263 -12.31 4.26 -8.83
CA CYS A 263 -11.48 5.19 -8.06
C CYS A 263 -9.98 4.82 -8.10
N LEU A 264 -9.66 3.54 -7.96
CA LEU A 264 -8.29 3.05 -8.06
C LEU A 264 -7.72 3.23 -9.46
N ALA A 265 -8.47 2.88 -10.49
CA ALA A 265 -8.05 3.08 -11.87
C ALA A 265 -7.74 4.56 -12.16
N ALA A 266 -8.54 5.49 -11.64
CA ALA A 266 -8.38 6.92 -11.89
C ALA A 266 -7.29 7.59 -11.02
N THR A 267 -7.25 7.31 -9.71
CA THR A 267 -6.42 8.05 -8.74
C THR A 267 -5.18 7.28 -8.27
N GLY A 268 -5.20 5.96 -8.42
CA GLY A 268 -4.22 5.04 -7.87
C GLY A 268 -4.19 4.93 -6.35
N PHE A 269 -5.22 5.43 -5.65
CA PHE A 269 -5.33 5.36 -4.19
C PHE A 269 -6.76 5.11 -3.72
N VAL A 270 -6.89 4.23 -2.75
CA VAL A 270 -8.05 4.18 -1.84
C VAL A 270 -7.56 3.79 -0.44
N ASN A 271 -8.37 4.04 0.59
CA ASN A 271 -8.00 3.69 1.95
C ASN A 271 -7.93 2.17 2.18
N PHE A 272 -7.17 1.76 3.19
CA PHE A 272 -6.90 0.34 3.46
C PHE A 272 -8.18 -0.52 3.57
N ARG A 273 -9.26 0.03 4.16
CA ARG A 273 -10.49 -0.74 4.33
C ARG A 273 -11.14 -1.11 3.00
N MET A 274 -11.19 -0.17 2.05
CA MET A 274 -11.73 -0.47 0.73
C MET A 274 -10.82 -1.41 -0.05
N ARG A 275 -9.49 -1.28 0.07
CA ARG A 275 -8.54 -2.27 -0.49
C ARG A 275 -8.81 -3.67 0.05
N ALA A 276 -9.04 -3.78 1.37
CA ALA A 276 -9.36 -5.06 1.99
C ALA A 276 -10.71 -5.62 1.52
N MET A 277 -11.70 -4.75 1.34
CA MET A 277 -13.01 -5.13 0.83
C MET A 277 -12.92 -5.70 -0.59
N VAL A 278 -12.23 -5.04 -1.53
CA VAL A 278 -12.17 -5.52 -2.92
C VAL A 278 -11.38 -6.83 -3.06
N VAL A 279 -10.34 -7.05 -2.22
CA VAL A 279 -9.64 -8.34 -2.16
C VAL A 279 -10.55 -9.42 -1.59
N SER A 280 -11.22 -9.15 -0.46
CA SER A 280 -12.14 -10.10 0.17
C SER A 280 -13.30 -10.45 -0.77
N PHE A 281 -13.84 -9.47 -1.49
CA PHE A 281 -14.90 -9.70 -2.47
C PHE A 281 -14.41 -10.60 -3.62
N ALA A 282 -13.25 -10.31 -4.21
CA ALA A 282 -12.69 -11.13 -5.27
C ALA A 282 -12.43 -12.59 -4.81
N CYS A 283 -11.83 -12.77 -3.64
CA CYS A 283 -11.46 -14.10 -3.16
C CYS A 283 -12.65 -14.90 -2.60
N HIS A 284 -13.54 -14.26 -1.84
CA HIS A 284 -14.61 -14.94 -1.10
C HIS A 284 -15.94 -14.96 -1.82
N VAL A 285 -16.20 -14.01 -2.72
CA VAL A 285 -17.49 -13.91 -3.43
C VAL A 285 -17.34 -14.33 -4.88
N LEU A 286 -16.28 -13.86 -5.55
CA LEU A 286 -16.01 -14.25 -6.94
C LEU A 286 -15.19 -15.53 -7.07
N HIS A 287 -14.66 -16.05 -5.95
CA HIS A 287 -13.79 -17.22 -5.91
C HIS A 287 -12.60 -17.13 -6.88
N LEU A 288 -12.04 -15.93 -7.00
CA LEU A 288 -10.82 -15.66 -7.74
C LEU A 288 -9.62 -15.88 -6.84
N ASP A 289 -8.60 -16.53 -7.38
CA ASP A 289 -7.33 -16.69 -6.71
C ASP A 289 -6.66 -15.34 -6.44
N TRP A 290 -6.09 -15.17 -5.25
CA TRP A 290 -5.35 -13.97 -4.90
C TRP A 290 -4.17 -13.72 -5.86
N ARG A 291 -3.58 -14.79 -6.42
CA ARG A 291 -2.52 -14.74 -7.44
C ARG A 291 -3.01 -14.14 -8.74
N LEU A 292 -4.27 -14.40 -9.11
CA LEU A 292 -4.88 -13.90 -10.34
C LEU A 292 -5.14 -12.38 -10.25
N ILE A 293 -5.58 -11.90 -9.10
CA ILE A 293 -5.89 -10.47 -8.89
C ILE A 293 -4.66 -9.62 -8.56
N HIS A 294 -3.58 -10.23 -8.06
CA HIS A 294 -2.36 -9.55 -7.64
C HIS A 294 -1.80 -8.59 -8.71
N PRO A 295 -1.57 -9.01 -9.98
CA PRO A 295 -0.95 -8.15 -10.98
C PRO A 295 -1.80 -6.94 -11.33
N HIS A 296 -3.13 -7.05 -11.29
CA HIS A 296 -4.01 -5.91 -11.57
C HIS A 296 -3.92 -4.87 -10.44
N LEU A 297 -4.02 -5.31 -9.18
CA LEU A 297 -3.90 -4.41 -8.02
C LEU A 297 -2.54 -3.73 -7.95
N ALA A 298 -1.45 -4.46 -8.22
CA ALA A 298 -0.10 -3.91 -8.26
C ALA A 298 0.03 -2.79 -9.30
N ARG A 299 -0.64 -2.91 -10.46
CA ARG A 299 -0.63 -1.91 -11.53
C ARG A 299 -1.42 -0.65 -11.19
N VAL A 300 -2.54 -0.77 -10.46
CA VAL A 300 -3.37 0.40 -10.14
C VAL A 300 -2.93 1.10 -8.85
N PHE A 301 -2.22 0.44 -7.94
CA PHE A 301 -1.71 1.09 -6.73
C PHE A 301 -0.46 1.93 -7.03
N ARG A 302 -0.59 3.26 -6.99
CA ARG A 302 0.55 4.19 -7.11
C ARG A 302 1.55 4.05 -5.96
N ASP A 303 1.09 3.53 -4.83
CA ASP A 303 1.86 3.22 -3.63
C ASP A 303 2.09 1.71 -3.44
N TYR A 304 2.19 0.97 -4.55
CA TYR A 304 2.56 -0.45 -4.51
C TYR A 304 3.93 -0.62 -3.85
N ASP A 305 3.93 -1.37 -2.74
CA ASP A 305 5.10 -1.84 -2.02
C ASP A 305 4.85 -3.34 -1.79
N PRO A 306 5.64 -4.24 -2.37
CA PRO A 306 5.37 -5.68 -2.31
C PRO A 306 5.43 -6.22 -0.88
N GLY A 307 6.31 -5.64 -0.05
CA GLY A 307 6.43 -5.95 1.36
C GLY A 307 5.12 -5.75 2.11
N ILE A 308 4.38 -4.69 1.83
CA ILE A 308 3.04 -4.48 2.41
C ILE A 308 1.97 -5.27 1.64
N HIS A 309 1.97 -5.16 0.31
CA HIS A 309 0.88 -5.58 -0.55
C HIS A 309 0.65 -7.10 -0.48
N LEU A 310 1.67 -7.92 -0.69
CA LEU A 310 1.55 -9.38 -0.72
C LEU A 310 1.04 -9.92 0.63
N ASN A 311 1.56 -9.37 1.71
CA ASN A 311 1.12 -9.67 3.06
C ASN A 311 -0.37 -9.36 3.27
N GLN A 312 -0.81 -8.16 2.89
CA GLN A 312 -2.21 -7.76 3.05
C GLN A 312 -3.12 -8.55 2.12
N LEU A 313 -2.69 -8.80 0.88
CA LEU A 313 -3.43 -9.57 -0.10
C LEU A 313 -3.77 -10.96 0.43
N GLN A 314 -2.76 -11.72 0.88
CA GLN A 314 -2.99 -13.04 1.46
C GLN A 314 -3.81 -12.99 2.76
N MET A 315 -3.62 -11.96 3.59
CA MET A 315 -4.42 -11.78 4.81
C MET A 315 -5.91 -11.57 4.51
N GLN A 316 -6.25 -10.77 3.50
CA GLN A 316 -7.65 -10.50 3.14
C GLN A 316 -8.25 -11.62 2.28
N ALA A 317 -7.43 -12.38 1.55
CA ALA A 317 -7.83 -13.64 0.93
C ALA A 317 -8.12 -14.75 1.95
N GLY A 318 -7.65 -14.62 3.19
CA GLY A 318 -7.91 -15.57 4.28
C GLY A 318 -6.97 -16.77 4.33
N VAL A 319 -5.87 -16.74 3.57
CA VAL A 319 -4.96 -17.90 3.36
C VAL A 319 -3.72 -17.91 4.26
N VAL A 320 -3.71 -17.10 5.32
CA VAL A 320 -2.62 -17.07 6.31
C VAL A 320 -2.78 -18.11 7.42
N GLY A 321 -4.00 -18.60 7.70
CA GLY A 321 -4.24 -19.72 8.63
C GLY A 321 -4.31 -19.40 10.14
N TRP A 322 -3.59 -18.38 10.64
CA TRP A 322 -3.65 -18.06 12.10
C TRP A 322 -4.61 -16.93 12.48
N ASN A 323 -4.99 -16.06 11.53
CA ASN A 323 -5.96 -15.00 11.76
C ASN A 323 -7.40 -15.50 11.57
N ALA A 324 -8.38 -14.78 12.12
CA ALA A 324 -9.79 -14.99 11.74
C ALA A 324 -9.98 -14.59 10.27
N ILE A 325 -10.72 -15.40 9.51
CA ILE A 325 -11.13 -15.05 8.14
C ILE A 325 -12.15 -13.92 8.25
N ARG A 326 -11.91 -12.82 7.54
CA ARG A 326 -12.77 -11.63 7.54
C ARG A 326 -13.36 -11.44 6.16
N VAL A 327 -14.66 -11.69 6.03
CA VAL A 327 -15.40 -11.36 4.82
C VAL A 327 -15.99 -9.96 4.97
N TYR A 328 -15.68 -9.08 4.02
CA TYR A 328 -16.22 -7.72 3.99
C TYR A 328 -17.47 -7.69 3.13
N ASN A 329 -18.64 -7.47 3.76
CA ASN A 329 -19.90 -7.26 3.02
C ASN A 329 -19.93 -5.83 2.43
N PRO A 330 -19.97 -5.66 1.09
CA PRO A 330 -19.96 -4.35 0.45
C PRO A 330 -21.15 -3.46 0.85
N ALA A 331 -22.37 -4.02 0.92
CA ALA A 331 -23.56 -3.26 1.32
C ALA A 331 -23.44 -2.72 2.75
N LYS A 332 -22.92 -3.54 3.67
CA LYS A 332 -22.63 -3.09 5.04
C LYS A 332 -21.53 -2.03 5.07
N GLN A 333 -20.46 -2.19 4.28
CA GLN A 333 -19.41 -1.18 4.22
C GLN A 333 -19.93 0.15 3.66
N LEU A 334 -20.85 0.10 2.69
CA LEU A 334 -21.51 1.28 2.13
C LEU A 334 -22.33 2.00 3.19
N ALA A 335 -23.25 1.29 3.86
CA ALA A 335 -24.09 1.83 4.92
C ALA A 335 -23.27 2.45 6.07
N ASP A 336 -22.18 1.79 6.48
CA ASP A 336 -21.33 2.22 7.61
C ASP A 336 -20.41 3.42 7.26
N TRP A 337 -19.96 3.55 6.01
CA TRP A 337 -18.81 4.41 5.66
C TRP A 337 -19.05 5.42 4.53
N ASP A 338 -20.14 5.27 3.79
CA ASP A 338 -20.59 6.18 2.74
C ASP A 338 -22.14 6.22 2.73
N THR A 339 -22.71 6.57 3.89
CA THR A 339 -24.16 6.54 4.15
C THR A 339 -24.97 7.37 3.15
N ASP A 340 -24.45 8.53 2.74
CA ASP A 340 -25.08 9.40 1.72
C ASP A 340 -24.75 8.97 0.27
N CYS A 341 -24.03 7.86 0.09
CA CYS A 341 -23.53 7.36 -1.18
C CYS A 341 -22.71 8.39 -2.00
N LYS A 342 -22.06 9.35 -1.33
CA LYS A 342 -21.27 10.41 -1.98
C LYS A 342 -20.07 9.86 -2.74
N PHE A 343 -19.40 8.86 -2.16
CA PHE A 343 -18.27 8.22 -2.83
C PHE A 343 -18.75 7.39 -4.01
N VAL A 344 -19.83 6.62 -3.82
CA VAL A 344 -20.43 5.81 -4.88
C VAL A 344 -20.85 6.67 -6.07
N LYS A 345 -21.65 7.72 -5.85
CA LYS A 345 -22.14 8.61 -6.91
C LYS A 345 -21.04 9.34 -7.66
N ARG A 346 -19.92 9.65 -6.97
CA ARG A 346 -18.76 10.28 -7.61
C ARG A 346 -18.09 9.37 -8.63
N TRP A 347 -18.00 8.07 -8.34
CA TRP A 347 -17.26 7.12 -9.17
C TRP A 347 -18.17 6.30 -10.10
N LEU A 348 -19.47 6.29 -9.83
CA LEU A 348 -20.52 5.70 -10.66
C LEU A 348 -21.51 6.82 -11.04
N PRO A 349 -21.17 7.67 -12.03
CA PRO A 349 -22.03 8.77 -12.45
C PRO A 349 -23.41 8.29 -12.92
N GLU A 350 -23.52 7.04 -13.40
CA GLU A 350 -24.80 6.41 -13.74
C GLU A 350 -25.76 6.28 -12.55
N LEU A 351 -25.26 6.35 -11.30
CA LEU A 351 -26.06 6.31 -10.07
C LEU A 351 -26.27 7.70 -9.44
N LYS A 352 -25.85 8.79 -10.08
CA LYS A 352 -25.91 10.16 -9.51
C LYS A 352 -27.34 10.56 -9.10
N GLU A 353 -28.31 10.25 -9.95
CA GLU A 353 -29.74 10.58 -9.77
C GLU A 353 -30.49 9.65 -8.80
N GLN A 354 -29.91 8.49 -8.45
CA GLN A 354 -30.55 7.55 -7.51
C GLN A 354 -30.41 8.06 -6.07
N THR A 355 -31.43 7.88 -5.22
CA THR A 355 -31.32 8.26 -3.81
C THR A 355 -30.36 7.32 -3.07
N ALA A 356 -29.79 7.78 -1.95
CA ALA A 356 -28.95 6.91 -1.13
C ALA A 356 -29.72 5.69 -0.61
N GLU A 357 -31.02 5.84 -0.34
CA GLU A 357 -31.90 4.75 0.06
C GLU A 357 -32.02 3.68 -1.02
N GLN A 358 -32.23 4.08 -2.28
CA GLN A 358 -32.25 3.15 -3.41
C GLN A 358 -30.92 2.42 -3.56
N ILE A 359 -29.80 3.15 -3.56
CA ILE A 359 -28.45 2.54 -3.70
C ILE A 359 -28.14 1.54 -2.57
N LEU A 360 -28.64 1.78 -1.35
CA LEU A 360 -28.38 0.93 -0.19
C LEU A 360 -29.24 -0.33 -0.16
N ASN A 361 -30.49 -0.25 -0.64
CA ASN A 361 -31.50 -1.28 -0.41
C ASN A 361 -31.88 -2.05 -1.67
N ASP A 362 -31.83 -1.43 -2.85
CA ASP A 362 -32.33 -2.04 -4.08
C ASP A 362 -31.31 -3.02 -4.67
N GLU A 363 -31.80 -4.15 -5.17
CA GLU A 363 -30.95 -5.14 -5.85
C GLU A 363 -30.72 -4.79 -7.32
N LEU A 364 -31.63 -4.01 -7.91
CA LEU A 364 -31.62 -3.57 -9.29
C LEU A 364 -31.75 -2.05 -9.33
N LEU A 365 -30.74 -1.38 -9.86
CA LEU A 365 -30.70 0.07 -9.99
C LEU A 365 -30.83 0.43 -11.49
N PRO A 366 -31.72 1.37 -11.86
CA PRO A 366 -31.86 1.80 -13.25
C PRO A 366 -30.52 2.28 -13.84
N GLY A 367 -30.17 1.79 -15.04
CA GLY A 367 -28.94 2.18 -15.74
C GLY A 367 -27.64 1.59 -15.17
N TYR A 368 -27.71 0.71 -14.18
CA TYR A 368 -26.54 0.07 -13.54
C TYR A 368 -26.62 -1.46 -13.64
N PRO A 369 -25.51 -2.18 -13.90
CA PRO A 369 -25.54 -3.63 -14.11
C PRO A 369 -26.07 -4.41 -12.90
N PRO A 370 -26.78 -5.53 -13.13
CA PRO A 370 -27.19 -6.43 -12.06
C PRO A 370 -25.98 -7.11 -11.42
N ARG A 371 -26.15 -7.58 -10.18
CA ARG A 371 -25.11 -8.31 -9.44
C ARG A 371 -24.67 -9.56 -10.22
N VAL A 372 -23.36 -9.71 -10.42
CA VAL A 372 -22.79 -10.82 -11.21
C VAL A 372 -22.92 -12.19 -10.54
N VAL A 373 -23.06 -12.24 -9.21
CA VAL A 373 -23.28 -13.43 -8.36
C VAL A 373 -23.97 -13.02 -7.04
N PRO A 374 -24.65 -13.93 -6.30
CA PRO A 374 -25.21 -13.63 -4.98
C PRO A 374 -24.14 -13.60 -3.88
N PHE A 375 -24.11 -12.56 -3.04
CA PHE A 375 -23.05 -12.38 -2.03
C PHE A 375 -23.04 -13.46 -0.95
N ALA A 376 -24.18 -13.69 -0.28
CA ALA A 376 -24.24 -14.45 0.96
C ALA A 376 -23.88 -15.93 0.78
N GLU A 377 -24.44 -16.57 -0.24
CA GLU A 377 -24.19 -17.97 -0.57
C GLU A 377 -22.72 -18.21 -0.94
N ARG A 378 -22.19 -17.37 -1.84
CA ARG A 378 -20.80 -17.44 -2.33
C ARG A 378 -19.79 -17.24 -1.20
N ALA A 379 -19.96 -16.14 -0.44
CA ALA A 379 -19.12 -15.85 0.72
C ALA A 379 -19.10 -17.00 1.73
N LYS A 380 -20.26 -17.60 2.01
CA LYS A 380 -20.37 -18.75 2.90
C LYS A 380 -19.63 -19.96 2.33
N LYS A 381 -19.86 -20.31 1.06
CA LYS A 381 -19.20 -21.45 0.38
C LYS A 381 -17.67 -21.38 0.49
N MET A 382 -17.06 -20.25 0.11
CA MET A 382 -15.60 -20.10 0.22
C MET A 382 -15.12 -20.10 1.68
N THR A 383 -15.86 -19.44 2.58
CA THR A 383 -15.48 -19.38 3.99
C THR A 383 -15.52 -20.77 4.65
N ASP A 384 -16.54 -21.57 4.37
CA ASP A 384 -16.66 -22.94 4.85
C ASP A 384 -15.51 -23.81 4.31
N GLN A 385 -15.16 -23.67 3.04
CA GLN A 385 -14.01 -24.34 2.43
C GLN A 385 -12.69 -24.00 3.15
N LEU A 386 -12.40 -22.71 3.34
CA LEU A 386 -11.17 -22.25 4.01
C LEU A 386 -11.11 -22.69 5.48
N TYR A 387 -12.24 -22.72 6.19
CA TYR A 387 -12.32 -23.27 7.53
C TYR A 387 -12.21 -24.80 7.55
N GLY A 388 -12.70 -25.49 6.52
CA GLY A 388 -12.50 -26.93 6.32
C GLY A 388 -11.02 -27.28 6.28
N ILE A 389 -10.25 -26.57 5.44
CA ILE A 389 -8.78 -26.69 5.38
C ILE A 389 -8.15 -26.47 6.76
N ARG A 390 -8.56 -25.41 7.47
CA ARG A 390 -8.03 -25.08 8.80
C ARG A 390 -8.27 -26.15 9.87
N LYS A 391 -9.34 -26.94 9.74
CA LYS A 391 -9.69 -27.98 10.73
C LYS A 391 -8.86 -29.25 10.60
N THR A 392 -8.18 -29.46 9.47
CA THR A 392 -7.28 -30.59 9.23
C THR A 392 -6.13 -30.63 10.26
N THR A 393 -5.63 -31.83 10.54
CA THR A 393 -4.54 -32.02 11.53
C THR A 393 -3.26 -31.35 11.05
N GLU A 394 -2.97 -31.49 9.76
CA GLU A 394 -1.83 -30.90 9.06
C GLU A 394 -1.85 -29.37 9.18
N ALA A 395 -3.02 -28.75 8.96
CA ALA A 395 -3.15 -27.29 9.08
C ALA A 395 -2.97 -26.79 10.51
N LYS A 396 -3.43 -27.53 11.52
CA LYS A 396 -3.22 -27.15 12.93
C LYS A 396 -1.74 -27.19 13.31
N MET A 397 -1.00 -28.20 12.85
CA MET A 397 0.45 -28.30 13.07
C MET A 397 1.20 -27.18 12.35
N ALA A 398 0.90 -26.96 11.06
CA ALA A 398 1.51 -25.90 10.26
C ALA A 398 1.21 -24.50 10.82
N THR A 399 -0.01 -24.25 11.30
CA THR A 399 -0.41 -22.95 11.88
C THR A 399 0.51 -22.54 13.03
N LYS A 400 0.89 -23.48 13.91
CA LYS A 400 1.79 -23.19 15.04
C LYS A 400 3.17 -22.74 14.54
N ALA A 401 3.74 -23.47 13.58
CA ALA A 401 5.05 -23.14 13.00
C ALA A 401 5.02 -21.77 12.30
N VAL A 402 4.03 -21.54 11.43
CA VAL A 402 3.91 -20.30 10.67
C VAL A 402 3.63 -19.10 11.60
N TYR A 403 2.82 -19.26 12.65
CA TYR A 403 2.58 -18.21 13.64
C TYR A 403 3.84 -17.90 14.46
N LEU A 404 4.58 -18.93 14.89
CA LEU A 404 5.85 -18.75 15.58
C LEU A 404 6.84 -18.01 14.68
N THR A 405 6.92 -18.32 13.39
CA THR A 405 7.86 -17.62 12.51
C THR A 405 7.37 -16.22 12.14
N HIS A 406 6.08 -15.98 11.89
CA HIS A 406 5.63 -14.75 11.22
C HIS A 406 4.64 -13.88 12.00
N GLY A 407 4.11 -14.38 13.12
CA GLY A 407 3.18 -13.66 13.99
C GLY A 407 3.79 -12.40 14.59
N SER A 408 2.93 -11.42 14.94
CA SER A 408 3.36 -10.26 15.71
C SER A 408 3.68 -10.66 17.15
N ARG A 409 4.78 -10.13 17.70
CA ARG A 409 5.20 -10.36 19.10
C ARG A 409 4.64 -9.36 20.10
N LYS A 410 3.83 -8.40 19.64
CA LYS A 410 3.25 -7.39 20.51
C LYS A 410 2.20 -8.05 21.40
N LYS A 411 2.48 -8.14 22.71
CA LYS A 411 1.52 -8.62 23.71
C LYS A 411 0.29 -7.69 23.70
N THR A 412 -0.89 -8.23 23.41
CA THR A 412 -2.15 -7.51 23.63
C THR A 412 -2.49 -7.59 25.11
N THR A 413 -2.37 -6.48 25.84
CA THR A 413 -2.95 -6.35 27.18
C THR A 413 -4.47 -6.36 27.02
N SER A 414 -5.11 -7.49 27.32
CA SER A 414 -6.55 -7.65 27.19
C SER A 414 -7.30 -6.96 28.34
N LYS A 415 -7.57 -5.67 28.19
CA LYS A 415 -8.76 -5.05 28.79
C LYS A 415 -9.40 -4.16 27.72
N ARG A 416 -10.44 -4.67 27.05
CA ARG A 416 -11.25 -3.88 26.10
C ARG A 416 -12.28 -3.09 26.93
N PRO A 417 -12.20 -1.75 27.01
CA PRO A 417 -13.33 -0.96 27.51
C PRO A 417 -14.49 -1.01 26.50
N LYS A 418 -15.73 -1.01 27.00
CA LYS A 418 -16.97 -0.97 26.21
C LYS A 418 -16.95 0.23 25.26
N ARG A 419 -17.29 -0.01 23.99
CA ARG A 419 -17.24 0.99 22.90
C ARG A 419 -18.47 1.89 22.96
N ILE A 420 -18.30 3.14 23.39
CA ILE A 420 -19.31 4.20 23.28
C ILE A 420 -19.34 4.69 21.82
N LYS A 421 -20.52 4.68 21.18
CA LYS A 421 -20.72 5.29 19.84
C LYS A 421 -20.48 6.80 19.97
N ARG A 422 -19.53 7.34 19.20
CA ARG A 422 -19.31 8.79 19.10
C ARG A 422 -20.13 9.36 17.94
N PRO A 423 -20.72 10.57 18.09
CA PRO A 423 -21.42 11.24 17.01
C PRO A 423 -20.47 11.61 15.87
N ALA A 424 -21.01 11.69 14.65
CA ALA A 424 -20.28 12.06 13.45
C ALA A 424 -19.72 13.50 13.60
N PRO A 425 -18.49 13.77 13.13
CA PRO A 425 -18.00 15.15 13.06
C PRO A 425 -18.84 15.97 12.06
N PRO A 426 -18.98 17.28 12.26
CA PRO A 426 -19.65 18.16 11.32
C PRO A 426 -18.96 18.13 9.95
N PRO A 427 -19.69 18.33 8.84
CA PRO A 427 -19.10 18.38 7.51
C PRO A 427 -18.07 19.50 7.45
N SER A 428 -16.83 19.15 7.14
CA SER A 428 -15.80 20.13 6.78
C SER A 428 -15.89 20.35 5.26
N PRO A 429 -15.77 21.59 4.77
CA PRO A 429 -15.71 21.84 3.33
C PRO A 429 -14.57 21.00 2.73
N THR A 430 -14.86 20.35 1.62
CA THR A 430 -13.93 19.43 0.96
C THR A 430 -13.05 20.22 -0.01
N LEU A 431 -11.85 19.70 -0.30
CA LEU A 431 -10.94 20.25 -1.32
C LEU A 431 -11.57 20.26 -2.74
N PHE A 432 -12.75 19.65 -2.90
CA PHE A 432 -13.45 19.47 -4.16
C PHE A 432 -14.74 20.28 -4.25
N ASP A 433 -15.04 21.11 -3.25
CA ASP A 433 -16.19 22.03 -3.31
C ASP A 433 -15.94 23.20 -4.31
N ASN A 434 -14.74 23.27 -4.93
CA ASN A 434 -14.31 24.28 -5.90
C ASN A 434 -13.87 23.69 -7.27
N LEU A 435 -14.35 22.52 -7.67
CA LEU A 435 -14.05 21.95 -9.01
C LEU A 435 -15.26 21.91 -9.97
N ASP A 436 -16.41 22.41 -9.55
CA ASP A 436 -17.53 22.65 -10.45
C ASP A 436 -17.35 24.03 -11.10
N ASP A 437 -16.57 24.06 -12.19
CA ASP A 437 -16.69 24.97 -13.34
C ASP A 437 -15.40 24.90 -14.17
N ASN A 438 -15.28 23.87 -15.01
CA ASN A 438 -14.41 23.96 -16.18
C ASN A 438 -15.05 23.19 -17.36
N PRO A 439 -15.68 23.87 -18.32
CA PRO A 439 -16.47 23.24 -19.37
C PRO A 439 -15.67 22.66 -20.55
N ASP A 440 -14.33 22.56 -20.47
CA ASP A 440 -13.50 22.03 -21.56
C ASP A 440 -12.82 20.70 -21.22
N LEU A 441 -13.61 19.62 -21.15
CA LEU A 441 -13.12 18.23 -21.29
C LEU A 441 -14.21 17.37 -21.96
N SER A 442 -14.36 17.52 -23.27
CA SER A 442 -14.98 16.56 -24.19
C SER A 442 -13.98 15.50 -24.64
#